data_AF-A0A9P7PWK6-F1
#
_entry.id   AF-A0A9P7PWK6-F1
#
_cell.length_a   1.000
_cell.length_b   1.000
_cell.length_c   1.000
_cell.angle_alpha   90.00
_cell.angle_beta   90.00
_cell.angle_gamma   90.00
#
_symmetry.space_group_name_H-M   'P 1'
#
loop_
_entity.id
_entity.type
_entity.pdbx_description
1 polymer ?
#
loop_
_entity_poly.entity_id
_entity_poly.type
_entity_poly.pdbx_seq_one_letter_code
_entity_poly.pdbx_strand_id
1 'polypeptide(L)'
;MMGYESDYFFYHTENSWQLSQIPDPRDRDPIRYAILASLVEALVSAFNWKLQQGLRRDGTHAADNKTANLQTRPNWTADVQPLPEKLRLRKSEADSADPEFLRRNIDAPTGYLYCV
;
A
#
# COMPACT_ATOMS: atom_id res chain seq x y z
N MET A 1 2.75 -14.48 0.64
CA MET A 1 2.25 -14.11 -0.71
C MET A 1 1.02 -13.27 -0.47
N MET A 2 0.90 -12.05 -1.03
CA MET A 2 -0.13 -11.05 -0.67
C MET A 2 -1.04 -10.65 -1.86
N GLY A 3 -1.00 -11.39 -2.97
CA GLY A 3 -1.73 -11.02 -4.19
C GLY A 3 -3.25 -11.13 -4.01
N TYR A 4 -3.71 -12.25 -3.46
CA TYR A 4 -5.13 -12.50 -3.20
C TYR A 4 -5.72 -11.51 -2.19
N GLU A 5 -4.96 -11.19 -1.14
CA GLU A 5 -5.35 -10.24 -0.09
C GLU A 5 -5.45 -8.81 -0.65
N SER A 6 -4.50 -8.40 -1.50
CA SER A 6 -4.52 -7.10 -2.20
C SER A 6 -5.73 -7.00 -3.13
N ASP A 7 -6.03 -8.06 -3.89
CA ASP A 7 -7.18 -8.12 -4.79
C ASP A 7 -8.50 -8.09 -4.03
N TYR A 8 -8.63 -8.87 -2.95
CA TYR A 8 -9.78 -8.85 -2.07
C TYR A 8 -10.05 -7.43 -1.59
N PHE A 9 -9.02 -6.73 -1.10
CA PHE A 9 -9.16 -5.35 -0.63
C PHE A 9 -9.51 -4.40 -1.79
N PHE A 10 -8.92 -4.57 -2.96
CA PHE A 10 -9.16 -3.72 -4.13
C PHE A 10 -10.60 -3.77 -4.61
N TYR A 11 -11.21 -4.96 -4.60
CA TYR A 11 -12.58 -5.16 -5.10
C TYR A 11 -13.70 -4.74 -4.13
N HIS A 12 -13.38 -4.40 -2.88
CA HIS A 12 -14.35 -3.77 -1.99
C HIS A 12 -14.55 -2.30 -2.36
N THR A 13 -15.75 -1.94 -2.81
CA THR A 13 -16.06 -0.60 -3.37
C THR A 13 -16.71 0.35 -2.37
N GLU A 14 -17.08 -0.14 -1.19
CA GLU A 14 -17.78 0.65 -0.18
C GLU A 14 -16.85 1.74 0.38
N ASN A 15 -17.41 2.87 0.80
CA ASN A 15 -16.64 4.02 1.29
C ASN A 15 -15.74 3.68 2.49
N SER A 16 -16.12 2.71 3.32
CA SER A 16 -15.30 2.23 4.44
C SER A 16 -14.00 1.53 4.01
N TRP A 17 -13.90 1.11 2.74
CA TRP A 17 -12.73 0.45 2.15
C TRP A 17 -11.88 1.40 1.28
N GLN A 18 -12.18 2.70 1.30
CA GLN A 18 -11.27 3.70 0.78
C GLN A 18 -10.01 3.74 1.64
N LEU A 19 -8.84 3.69 1.01
CA LEU A 19 -7.57 3.64 1.76
C LEU A 19 -7.36 4.89 2.61
N SER A 20 -7.87 6.05 2.18
CA SER A 20 -7.82 7.31 2.94
C SER A 20 -8.65 7.30 4.23
N GLN A 21 -9.60 6.37 4.35
CA GLN A 21 -10.49 6.23 5.51
C GLN A 21 -9.98 5.23 6.54
N ILE A 22 -8.84 4.56 6.30
CA ILE A 22 -8.26 3.64 7.29
C ILE A 22 -7.92 4.43 8.57
N PRO A 23 -8.52 4.08 9.72
CA PRO A 23 -8.31 4.82 10.96
C PRO A 23 -6.89 4.64 11.47
N ASP A 24 -6.39 5.64 12.18
CA ASP A 24 -5.11 5.58 12.87
C ASP A 24 -5.15 4.49 13.98
N PRO A 25 -4.33 3.43 13.89
CA PRO A 25 -4.30 2.39 14.91
C PRO A 25 -3.68 2.86 16.23
N ARG A 26 -2.94 3.98 16.25
CA ARG A 26 -2.20 4.49 17.42
C ARG A 26 -1.39 3.40 18.12
N ASP A 27 -0.71 2.56 17.33
CA ASP A 27 0.10 1.47 17.85
C ASP A 27 1.25 2.05 18.69
N ARG A 28 1.42 1.52 19.91
CA ARG A 28 2.46 1.96 20.84
C ARG A 28 3.84 1.48 20.44
N ASP A 29 3.92 0.41 19.66
CA ASP A 29 5.19 -0.11 19.17
C ASP A 29 5.56 0.63 17.87
N PRO A 30 6.67 1.39 17.85
CA PRO A 30 7.05 2.20 16.70
C PRO A 30 7.39 1.35 15.47
N ILE A 31 7.90 0.13 15.66
CA ILE A 31 8.24 -0.78 14.56
C ILE A 31 6.96 -1.26 13.89
N ARG A 32 6.00 -1.76 14.67
CA ARG A 32 4.71 -2.20 14.12
C ARG A 32 3.98 -1.04 13.47
N TYR A 33 4.01 0.14 14.09
CA TYR A 33 3.34 1.31 13.53
C TYR A 33 3.93 1.73 12.18
N ALA A 34 5.26 1.73 12.04
CA ALA A 34 5.94 1.99 10.79
C ALA A 34 5.61 0.95 9.69
N ILE A 35 5.54 -0.34 10.06
CA ILE A 35 5.13 -1.40 9.13
C ILE A 35 3.70 -1.18 8.63
N LEU A 36 2.76 -0.87 9.54
CA LEU A 36 1.36 -0.62 9.18
C LEU A 36 1.23 0.60 8.25
N ALA A 37 1.93 1.70 8.56
CA ALA A 37 1.93 2.90 7.74
C ALA A 37 2.46 2.63 6.33
N SER A 38 3.61 1.94 6.23
CA SER A 38 4.20 1.56 4.93
C SER A 38 3.33 0.59 4.14
N LEU A 39 2.65 -0.36 4.80
CA LEU A 39 1.74 -1.28 4.12
C LEU A 39 0.55 -0.53 3.50
N VAL A 40 -0.06 0.40 4.23
CA VAL A 40 -1.20 1.17 3.70
C VAL A 40 -0.77 2.06 2.54
N GLU A 41 0.40 2.72 2.63
CA GLU A 41 0.92 3.52 1.51
C GLU A 41 1.29 2.64 0.30
N ALA A 42 1.85 1.44 0.51
CA ALA A 42 2.13 0.50 -0.57
C ALA A 42 0.85 0.01 -1.27
N LEU A 43 -0.25 -0.20 -0.52
CA LEU A 43 -1.56 -0.48 -1.10
C LEU A 43 -2.07 0.67 -1.96
N VAL A 44 -1.87 1.93 -1.54
CA VAL A 44 -2.24 3.10 -2.36
C VAL A 44 -1.49 3.09 -3.69
N SER A 45 -0.18 2.87 -3.65
CA SER A 45 0.65 2.80 -4.86
C SER A 45 0.22 1.65 -5.77
N ALA A 46 -0.04 0.46 -5.22
CA ALA A 46 -0.54 -0.68 -5.99
C ALA A 46 -1.94 -0.45 -6.60
N PHE A 47 -2.87 0.13 -5.85
CA PHE A 47 -4.23 0.39 -6.32
C PHE A 47 -4.22 1.44 -7.42
N ASN A 48 -3.43 2.50 -7.24
CA ASN A 48 -3.28 3.53 -8.26
C ASN A 48 -2.62 3.00 -9.52
N TRP A 49 -1.65 2.09 -9.39
CA TRP A 49 -1.09 1.39 -10.55
C TRP A 49 -2.17 0.59 -11.31
N LYS A 50 -2.98 -0.23 -10.62
CA LYS A 50 -4.12 -0.96 -11.23
C LYS A 50 -5.10 -0.03 -11.94
N LEU A 51 -5.47 1.06 -11.28
CA LEU A 51 -6.36 2.09 -11.82
C LEU A 51 -5.80 2.77 -13.08
N GLN A 52 -4.48 3.00 -13.12
CA GLN A 52 -3.78 3.54 -14.29
C GLN A 52 -3.71 2.54 -15.46
N GLN A 53 -3.68 1.23 -15.16
CA GLN A 53 -3.80 0.17 -16.19
C GLN A 53 -5.23 0.01 -16.74
N GLY A 54 -6.21 0.74 -16.19
CA GLY A 54 -7.60 0.70 -16.62
C GLY A 54 -8.49 -0.24 -15.82
N LEU A 55 -7.92 -1.07 -14.92
CA LEU A 55 -8.70 -1.90 -14.00
C LEU A 55 -9.46 -1.00 -13.01
N ARG A 56 -10.72 -1.33 -12.76
CA ARG A 56 -11.59 -0.63 -11.81
C ARG A 56 -11.90 -1.52 -10.61
N ARG A 57 -12.20 -0.88 -9.48
CA ARG A 57 -12.48 -1.56 -8.21
C ARG A 57 -13.76 -2.40 -8.22
N ASP A 58 -14.63 -2.20 -9.20
CA ASP A 58 -15.82 -3.05 -9.43
C ASP A 58 -15.52 -4.25 -10.37
N GLY A 59 -14.25 -4.45 -10.76
CA GLY A 59 -13.84 -5.50 -11.69
C GLY A 59 -13.96 -5.14 -13.16
N THR A 60 -14.51 -3.97 -13.50
CA THR A 60 -14.59 -3.52 -14.90
C THR A 60 -13.23 -3.02 -15.41
N HIS A 61 -13.10 -2.93 -16.73
CA HIS A 61 -11.94 -2.32 -17.38
C HIS A 61 -12.38 -1.10 -18.20
N ALA A 62 -11.73 0.04 -17.96
CA ALA A 62 -11.97 1.26 -18.70
C ALA A 62 -10.95 1.41 -19.84
N ALA A 63 -11.42 1.86 -21.00
CA ALA A 63 -10.57 2.13 -22.17
C ALA A 63 -9.71 3.40 -22.04
N ASP A 64 -10.10 4.33 -21.16
CA ASP A 64 -9.36 5.55 -20.82
C ASP A 64 -9.18 5.65 -19.29
N ASN A 65 -7.99 6.07 -18.86
CA ASN A 65 -7.61 6.22 -17.45
C ASN A 65 -7.72 7.65 -16.90
N LYS A 66 -8.09 8.64 -17.73
CA LYS A 66 -8.23 10.05 -17.30
C LYS A 66 -9.23 10.30 -16.17
N THR A 67 -10.21 9.42 -16.00
CA THR A 67 -11.27 9.56 -14.98
C THR A 67 -11.10 8.60 -13.80
N ALA A 68 -9.91 8.01 -13.63
CA ALA A 68 -9.66 7.07 -12.53
C ALA A 68 -9.74 7.78 -11.17
N ASN A 69 -10.60 7.29 -10.28
CA ASN A 69 -10.67 7.74 -8.89
C ASN A 69 -9.49 7.18 -8.09
N LEU A 70 -8.35 7.87 -8.18
CA LEU A 70 -7.12 7.48 -7.49
C LEU A 70 -7.32 7.46 -5.97
N GLN A 71 -6.73 6.46 -5.34
CA GLN A 71 -6.65 6.35 -3.89
C GLN A 71 -5.62 7.35 -3.35
N THR A 72 -5.90 7.84 -2.15
CA THR A 72 -4.99 8.67 -1.37
C THR A 72 -4.67 7.98 -0.05
N ARG A 73 -3.48 8.28 0.49
CA ARG A 73 -3.07 7.77 1.80
C ARG A 73 -3.93 8.35 2.93
N PRO A 74 -4.12 7.62 4.04
CA PRO A 74 -4.64 8.22 5.27
C PRO A 74 -3.70 9.32 5.77
N ASN A 75 -4.27 10.35 6.42
CA ASN A 75 -3.46 11.44 6.95
C ASN A 75 -2.44 10.98 8.00
N TRP A 76 -2.81 9.99 8.84
CA TRP A 76 -1.95 9.53 9.93
C TRP A 76 -0.63 8.91 9.46
N THR A 77 -0.58 8.32 8.25
CA THR A 77 0.65 7.70 7.76
C THR A 77 1.75 8.73 7.53
N ALA A 78 1.38 9.99 7.23
CA ALA A 78 2.33 11.07 6.98
C ALA A 78 3.15 11.46 8.23
N ASP A 79 2.60 11.24 9.42
CA ASP A 79 3.23 11.62 10.69
C ASP A 79 4.15 10.52 11.24
N VAL A 80 4.07 9.31 10.69
CA VAL A 80 4.88 8.16 11.14
C VAL A 80 6.33 8.31 10.70
N GLN A 81 7.21 8.47 11.69
CA GLN A 81 8.64 8.70 11.48
C GLN A 81 9.38 7.44 11.00
N PRO A 82 10.50 7.59 10.27
CA PRO A 82 11.39 6.49 9.95
C PRO A 82 11.98 5.82 11.21
N LEU A 83 12.26 4.52 11.13
CA LEU A 83 12.89 3.79 12.22
C LEU A 83 14.36 4.23 12.41
N PRO A 84 14.84 4.32 13.67
CA PRO A 84 16.23 4.70 13.95
C PRO A 84 17.23 3.69 13.40
N GLU A 85 16.88 2.41 13.42
CA GLU A 85 17.68 1.31 12.86
C GLU A 85 16.98 0.70 11.65
N LYS A 86 17.77 0.27 10.65
CA LYS A 86 17.23 -0.31 9.42
C LYS A 86 16.63 -1.68 9.71
N LEU A 87 15.31 -1.80 9.57
CA LEU A 87 14.61 -3.07 9.71
C LEU A 87 14.70 -3.86 8.40
N ARG A 88 15.24 -5.08 8.43
CA ARG A 88 15.30 -5.95 7.25
C ARG A 88 14.21 -7.01 7.29
N LEU A 89 13.24 -6.93 6.37
CA LEU A 89 12.14 -7.89 6.22
C LEU A 89 12.35 -8.83 5.01
N ARG A 90 13.37 -8.60 4.18
CA ARG A 90 13.73 -9.45 3.05
C ARG A 90 14.75 -10.51 3.43
N LYS A 91 14.60 -11.72 2.85
CA LYS A 91 15.60 -12.81 2.94
C LYS A 91 16.69 -12.73 1.86
N SER A 92 16.42 -12.07 0.73
CA SER A 92 17.34 -11.94 -0.40
C SER A 92 17.34 -10.50 -0.92
N GLU A 93 18.52 -10.00 -1.32
CA GLU A 93 18.68 -8.68 -1.93
C GLU A 93 18.33 -8.65 -3.43
N ALA A 94 18.01 -9.80 -4.02
CA ALA A 94 17.67 -9.91 -5.45
C ALA A 94 16.34 -9.22 -5.82
N ASP A 95 15.43 -9.04 -4.86
CA ASP A 95 14.15 -8.35 -5.10
C ASP A 95 14.33 -6.82 -5.05
N SER A 96 13.48 -6.06 -5.75
CA SER A 96 13.41 -4.62 -5.55
C SER A 96 12.83 -4.30 -4.17
N ALA A 97 13.41 -3.30 -3.50
CA ALA A 97 12.87 -2.78 -2.25
C ALA A 97 11.64 -1.90 -2.53
N ASP A 98 10.60 -2.04 -1.71
CA ASP A 98 9.41 -1.22 -1.83
C ASP A 98 9.69 0.24 -1.41
N PRO A 99 9.42 1.24 -2.27
CA PRO A 99 9.66 2.64 -1.94
C PRO A 99 8.95 3.12 -0.67
N GLU A 100 7.72 2.64 -0.40
CA GLU A 100 6.93 3.08 0.75
C GLU A 100 7.47 2.51 2.07
N PHE A 101 8.15 1.38 2.02
CA PHE A 101 8.90 0.83 3.16
C PHE A 101 10.26 1.52 3.34
N LEU A 102 10.97 1.79 2.24
CA LEU A 102 12.27 2.47 2.30
C LEU A 102 12.17 3.85 2.96
N ARG A 103 11.08 4.59 2.72
CA ARG A 103 10.81 5.89 3.38
C ARG A 103 10.84 5.81 4.91
N ARG A 104 10.58 4.65 5.50
CA ARG A 104 10.58 4.43 6.95
C ARG A 104 11.79 3.65 7.46
N ASN A 105 12.87 3.58 6.67
CA ASN A 105 14.06 2.79 6.97
C ASN A 105 13.75 1.28 7.10
N ILE A 106 12.73 0.81 6.37
CA ILE A 106 12.36 -0.60 6.33
C ILE A 106 12.73 -1.16 4.96
N ASP A 107 13.44 -2.27 4.99
CA ASP A 107 13.85 -3.02 3.82
C ASP A 107 12.89 -4.18 3.58
N ALA A 108 11.81 -3.90 2.87
CA ALA A 108 10.77 -4.87 2.52
C ALA A 108 10.73 -5.10 1.01
N PRO A 109 10.32 -6.31 0.55
CA PRO A 109 10.15 -6.53 -0.88
C PRO A 109 8.92 -5.77 -1.35
N THR A 110 9.01 -5.17 -2.54
CA THR A 110 7.85 -4.61 -3.28
C THR A 110 6.68 -5.61 -3.32
N GLY A 111 7.02 -6.90 -3.27
CA GLY A 111 6.07 -7.98 -3.06
C GLY A 111 5.11 -8.16 -4.24
N TYR A 112 4.00 -8.85 -3.97
CA TYR A 112 2.94 -9.17 -4.94
C TYR A 112 1.74 -8.21 -4.83
N LEU A 113 1.90 -7.04 -4.21
CA LEU A 113 0.81 -6.06 -4.09
C LEU A 113 0.35 -5.54 -5.46
N TYR A 114 1.27 -5.55 -6.43
CA TYR A 114 1.10 -5.10 -7.81
C TYR A 114 0.65 -6.22 -8.77
N CYS A 115 0.15 -7.35 -8.27
CA CYS A 115 -0.42 -8.38 -9.14
C CYS A 115 -1.74 -7.92 -9.78
N VAL A 116 -1.98 -8.40 -11.00
CA VAL A 116 -3.21 -8.30 -11.79
C VAL A 116 -3.72 -9.69 -12.10
#